data_AF-A0A1Q5KRD9-F1
#
_entry.id   AF-A0A1Q5KRD9-F1
#
_cell.length_a   1.000
_cell.length_b   1.000
_cell.length_c   1.000
_cell.angle_alpha   90.00
_cell.angle_beta   90.00
_cell.angle_gamma   90.00
#
_symmetry.space_group_name_H-M   'P 1'
#
loop_
_entity.id
_entity.type
_entity.pdbx_description
1 polymer ?
#
loop_
_entity_poly.entity_id
_entity_poly.type
_entity_poly.pdbx_seq_one_letter_code
_entity_poly.pdbx_strand_id
1 'polypeptide(L)'
;MVSDAVVVGILTFIGTALATGAGFWQWQRTQAREARATFRTQRVDALREVWEALSSFEEAQRMSIAHPDAATEPETGRLAQINLLLLRRSPFLRSDEQEWAQAFAQRLTEIDALLRAGLNEGRPTDSEWWATSRELPPATHVASTAAYQLRTLRDKLGERYAAVMQGEHE
;
A
#
# COMPACT_ATOMS: atom_id res chain seq x y z
N MET A 1 57.22 -43.91 -14.23
CA MET A 1 57.50 -42.48 -14.47
C MET A 1 56.23 -41.88 -15.05
N VAL A 2 55.52 -41.04 -14.29
CA VAL A 2 54.41 -40.26 -14.84
C VAL A 2 55.05 -39.17 -15.71
N SER A 3 54.64 -39.05 -16.97
CA SER A 3 55.25 -38.08 -17.89
C SER A 3 54.82 -36.65 -17.51
N ASP A 4 55.75 -35.69 -17.64
CA ASP A 4 55.50 -34.26 -17.37
C ASP A 4 54.23 -33.73 -18.07
N ALA A 5 53.92 -34.28 -19.24
CA ALA A 5 52.72 -33.94 -20.00
C ALA A 5 51.40 -34.24 -19.24
N VAL A 6 51.36 -35.33 -18.45
CA VAL A 6 50.18 -35.68 -17.65
C VAL A 6 50.03 -34.73 -16.46
N VAL A 7 51.14 -34.34 -15.83
CA VAL A 7 51.15 -33.39 -14.71
C VAL A 7 50.68 -32.00 -15.16
N VAL A 8 51.16 -31.54 -16.31
CA VAL A 8 50.73 -30.27 -16.92
C VAL A 8 49.25 -30.30 -17.30
N GLY A 9 48.76 -31.43 -17.86
CA GLY A 9 47.35 -31.61 -18.21
C GLY A 9 46.42 -31.52 -17.00
N ILE A 10 46.79 -32.17 -15.89
CA ILE A 10 46.02 -32.14 -14.63
C ILE A 10 46.01 -30.71 -14.04
N LEU A 11 47.17 -30.05 -13.99
CA LEU A 11 47.26 -28.67 -13.49
C LEU A 11 46.43 -27.69 -14.31
N THR A 12 46.44 -27.82 -15.64
CA THR A 12 45.65 -26.97 -16.53
C THR A 12 44.16 -27.19 -16.34
N PHE A 13 43.73 -28.45 -16.18
CA PHE A 13 42.32 -28.78 -15.92
C PHE A 13 41.85 -28.21 -14.58
N ILE A 14 42.65 -28.34 -13.52
CA ILE A 14 42.35 -27.79 -12.19
C ILE A 14 42.30 -26.26 -12.24
N GLY A 15 43.27 -25.61 -12.88
CA GLY A 15 43.30 -24.16 -13.03
C GLY A 15 42.08 -23.63 -13.79
N THR A 16 41.67 -24.32 -14.86
CA THR A 16 40.48 -23.97 -15.63
C THR A 16 39.20 -24.18 -14.82
N ALA A 17 39.05 -25.32 -14.13
CA ALA A 17 37.89 -25.61 -13.30
C ALA A 17 37.74 -24.60 -12.14
N LEU A 18 38.84 -24.21 -11.51
CA LEU A 18 38.84 -23.19 -10.46
C LEU A 18 38.47 -21.81 -11.00
N ALA A 19 38.99 -21.42 -12.17
CA ALA A 19 38.64 -20.14 -12.81
C ALA A 19 37.15 -20.08 -13.19
N THR A 20 36.60 -21.15 -13.75
CA THR A 20 35.16 -21.24 -14.08
C THR A 20 34.30 -21.24 -12.82
N GLY A 21 34.70 -21.96 -11.77
CA GLY A 21 33.99 -21.98 -10.49
C GLY A 21 33.96 -20.62 -9.79
N ALA A 22 35.07 -19.88 -9.82
CA ALA A 22 35.15 -18.52 -9.28
C ALA A 22 34.25 -17.54 -10.05
N GLY A 23 34.23 -17.63 -11.39
CA GLY A 23 33.34 -16.82 -12.24
C GLY A 23 31.86 -17.09 -11.96
N PHE A 24 31.47 -18.35 -11.81
CA PHE A 24 30.09 -18.72 -11.47
C PHE A 24 29.67 -18.20 -10.09
N TRP A 25 30.55 -18.32 -9.10
CA TRP A 25 30.27 -17.83 -7.75
C TRP A 25 30.16 -16.30 -7.67
N GLN A 26 30.99 -15.58 -8.43
CA GLN A 26 30.90 -14.14 -8.56
C GLN A 26 29.61 -13.70 -9.26
N TRP A 27 29.22 -14.40 -10.33
CA TRP A 27 27.94 -14.18 -11.03
C TRP A 27 26.73 -14.46 -10.14
N GLN A 28 26.76 -15.53 -9.34
CA GLN A 28 25.70 -15.83 -8.39
C GLN A 28 25.58 -14.74 -7.31
N ARG A 29 26.72 -14.18 -6.86
CA ARG A 29 26.72 -13.05 -5.91
C ARG A 29 26.20 -11.75 -6.52
N THR A 30 26.50 -11.45 -7.77
CA THR A 30 25.95 -10.26 -8.45
C THR A 30 24.46 -10.42 -8.67
N GLN A 31 24.00 -11.59 -9.14
CA GLN A 31 22.58 -11.94 -9.26
C GLN A 31 21.83 -11.78 -7.93
N ALA A 32 22.41 -12.25 -6.82
CA ALA A 32 21.80 -12.09 -5.50
C ALA A 32 21.72 -10.63 -5.02
N ARG A 33 22.68 -9.77 -5.42
CA ARG A 33 22.65 -8.33 -5.14
C ARG A 33 21.62 -7.61 -6.01
N GLU A 34 21.57 -7.95 -7.29
CA GLU A 34 20.58 -7.41 -8.23
C GLU A 34 19.17 -7.77 -7.81
N ALA A 35 18.89 -9.03 -7.47
CA ALA A 35 17.58 -9.47 -6.98
C ALA A 35 17.14 -8.71 -5.71
N ARG A 36 18.06 -8.43 -4.79
CA ARG A 36 17.77 -7.64 -3.57
C ARG A 36 17.51 -6.17 -3.89
N ALA A 37 18.29 -5.58 -4.80
CA ALA A 37 18.08 -4.21 -5.24
C ALA A 37 16.71 -4.06 -5.93
N THR A 38 16.38 -4.99 -6.83
CA THR A 38 15.07 -5.03 -7.50
C THR A 38 13.92 -5.20 -6.51
N PHE A 39 14.07 -6.06 -5.52
CA PHE A 39 13.05 -6.23 -4.48
C PHE A 39 12.83 -4.94 -3.66
N ARG A 40 13.92 -4.23 -3.30
CA ARG A 40 13.83 -2.94 -2.61
C ARG A 40 13.06 -1.93 -3.44
N THR A 41 13.42 -1.76 -4.71
CA THR A 41 12.70 -0.87 -5.62
C THR A 41 11.22 -1.24 -5.71
N GLN A 42 10.91 -2.54 -5.88
CA GLN A 42 9.53 -3.01 -5.95
C GLN A 42 8.74 -2.78 -4.66
N ARG A 43 9.37 -2.84 -3.48
CA ARG A 43 8.75 -2.47 -2.21
C ARG A 43 8.43 -0.98 -2.14
N VAL A 44 9.38 -0.11 -2.51
CA VAL A 44 9.13 1.34 -2.54
C VAL A 44 7.99 1.67 -3.50
N ASP A 45 8.02 1.10 -4.71
CA ASP A 45 6.98 1.29 -5.71
C ASP A 45 5.62 0.76 -5.24
N ALA A 46 5.61 -0.41 -4.57
CA ALA A 46 4.39 -0.98 -4.00
C ALA A 46 3.76 -0.07 -2.95
N LEU A 47 4.55 0.42 -1.99
CA LEU A 47 4.06 1.31 -0.93
C LEU A 47 3.61 2.65 -1.51
N ARG A 48 4.33 3.18 -2.49
CA ARG A 48 3.97 4.40 -3.22
C ARG A 48 2.63 4.25 -3.92
N GLU A 49 2.45 3.20 -4.74
CA GLU A 49 1.20 2.97 -5.46
C GLU A 49 0.01 2.83 -4.51
N VAL A 50 0.20 2.12 -3.39
CA VAL A 50 -0.86 1.95 -2.40
C VAL A 50 -1.20 3.28 -1.73
N TRP A 51 -0.20 4.07 -1.33
CA TRP A 51 -0.42 5.38 -0.72
C TRP A 51 -1.13 6.35 -1.67
N GLU A 52 -0.70 6.41 -2.94
CA GLU A 52 -1.32 7.26 -3.97
C GLU A 52 -2.77 6.81 -4.25
N ALA A 53 -3.02 5.50 -4.33
CA ALA A 53 -4.36 4.96 -4.54
C ALA A 53 -5.30 5.25 -3.36
N LEU A 54 -4.85 5.07 -2.12
CA LEU A 54 -5.66 5.39 -0.93
C LEU A 54 -5.91 6.90 -0.80
N SER A 55 -4.91 7.73 -1.08
CA SER A 55 -5.04 9.19 -1.05
C SER A 55 -6.00 9.71 -2.11
N SER A 56 -5.91 9.18 -3.33
CA SER A 56 -6.84 9.53 -4.41
C SER A 56 -8.26 9.04 -4.14
N PHE A 57 -8.43 7.89 -3.48
CA PHE A 57 -9.74 7.42 -3.05
C PHE A 57 -10.36 8.32 -1.98
N GLU A 58 -9.58 8.73 -0.97
CA GLU A 58 -10.03 9.71 0.03
C GLU A 58 -10.44 11.03 -0.62
N GLU A 59 -9.61 11.56 -1.53
CA GLU A 59 -9.89 12.82 -2.22
C GLU A 59 -11.17 12.72 -3.06
N ALA A 60 -11.34 11.61 -3.77
CA ALA A 60 -12.51 11.41 -4.61
C ALA A 60 -13.79 11.23 -3.78
N GLN A 61 -13.69 10.67 -2.58
CA GLN A 61 -14.80 10.62 -1.63
C GLN A 61 -15.16 12.02 -1.13
N ARG A 62 -14.18 12.83 -0.73
CA ARG A 62 -14.40 14.23 -0.33
C ARG A 62 -15.07 15.04 -1.44
N MET A 63 -14.64 14.85 -2.69
CA MET A 63 -15.25 15.48 -3.85
C MET A 63 -16.69 15.03 -4.07
N SER A 64 -16.98 13.73 -3.93
CA SER A 64 -18.34 13.20 -4.03
C SER A 64 -19.28 13.76 -2.97
N ILE A 65 -18.78 14.02 -1.76
CA ILE A 65 -19.56 14.61 -0.67
C ILE A 65 -19.81 16.11 -0.94
N ALA A 66 -18.79 16.82 -1.42
CA ALA A 66 -18.90 18.25 -1.73
C ALA A 66 -19.77 18.53 -2.96
N HIS A 67 -19.79 17.63 -3.94
CA HIS A 67 -20.51 17.79 -5.21
C HIS A 67 -21.27 16.50 -5.58
N PRO A 68 -22.41 16.21 -4.93
CA PRO A 68 -23.16 14.97 -5.15
C PRO A 68 -23.70 14.82 -6.59
N ASP A 69 -23.90 15.93 -7.29
CA ASP A 69 -24.40 15.95 -8.67
C ASP A 69 -23.30 15.76 -9.73
N ALA A 70 -22.02 15.77 -9.33
CA ALA A 70 -20.94 15.48 -10.25
C ALA A 70 -20.94 13.97 -10.57
N ALA A 71 -20.94 13.62 -11.85
CA ALA A 71 -20.85 12.24 -12.33
C ALA A 71 -19.55 11.58 -11.83
N THR A 72 -19.62 11.00 -10.64
CA THR A 72 -18.51 10.33 -9.97
C THR A 72 -18.63 8.84 -10.24
N GLU A 73 -17.52 8.18 -10.55
CA GLU A 73 -17.53 6.72 -10.74
C GLU A 73 -18.16 6.00 -9.54
N PRO A 74 -18.84 4.87 -9.77
CA PRO A 74 -19.44 4.10 -8.69
C PRO A 74 -18.38 3.64 -7.69
N GLU A 75 -18.61 3.97 -6.42
CA GLU A 75 -17.69 3.73 -5.29
C GLU A 75 -17.26 2.25 -5.17
N THR A 76 -18.18 1.33 -5.45
CA THR A 76 -17.91 -0.13 -5.49
C THR A 76 -16.83 -0.49 -6.50
N GLY A 77 -16.74 0.21 -7.63
CA GLY A 77 -15.69 0.02 -8.63
C GLY A 77 -14.31 0.40 -8.11
N ARG A 78 -14.21 1.52 -7.38
CA ARG A 78 -12.93 2.00 -6.82
C ARG A 78 -12.43 1.12 -5.69
N LEU A 79 -13.32 0.65 -4.82
CA LEU A 79 -12.94 -0.31 -3.76
C LEU A 79 -12.43 -1.63 -4.31
N ALA A 80 -13.06 -2.15 -5.36
CA ALA A 80 -12.57 -3.34 -6.04
C ALA A 80 -11.17 -3.13 -6.62
N GLN A 81 -10.91 -1.96 -7.22
CA GLN A 81 -9.58 -1.60 -7.74
C GLN A 81 -8.53 -1.53 -6.62
N ILE A 82 -8.85 -0.91 -5.48
CA ILE A 82 -7.94 -0.83 -4.33
C ILE A 82 -7.66 -2.22 -3.76
N ASN A 83 -8.69 -3.05 -3.59
CA ASN A 83 -8.52 -4.42 -3.10
C ASN A 83 -7.65 -5.26 -4.04
N LEU A 84 -7.84 -5.14 -5.35
CA LEU A 84 -7.00 -5.80 -6.34
C LEU A 84 -5.55 -5.27 -6.31
N LEU A 85 -5.37 -3.97 -6.11
CA LEU A 85 -4.05 -3.37 -5.95
C LEU A 85 -3.35 -3.92 -4.71
N LEU A 86 -4.03 -3.98 -3.56
CA LEU A 86 -3.50 -4.54 -2.32
C LEU A 86 -3.13 -6.02 -2.47
N LEU A 87 -3.96 -6.80 -3.16
CA LEU A 87 -3.65 -8.20 -3.47
C LEU A 87 -2.39 -8.32 -4.33
N ARG A 88 -2.31 -7.52 -5.41
CA ARG A 88 -1.17 -7.51 -6.34
C ARG A 88 0.13 -7.09 -5.65
N ARG A 89 0.06 -6.13 -4.74
CA ARG A 89 1.23 -5.55 -4.06
C ARG A 89 1.57 -6.22 -2.72
N SER A 90 0.72 -7.12 -2.22
CA SER A 90 0.93 -7.83 -0.94
C SER A 90 2.31 -8.48 -0.77
N PRO A 91 2.98 -9.07 -1.79
CA PRO A 91 4.30 -9.69 -1.59
C PRO A 91 5.41 -8.69 -1.25
N PHE A 92 5.17 -7.40 -1.52
CA PHE A 92 6.14 -6.32 -1.35
C PHE A 92 5.81 -5.41 -0.17
N LEU A 93 4.62 -5.55 0.40
CA LEU A 93 4.19 -4.82 1.59
C LEU A 93 4.54 -5.62 2.85
N ARG A 94 4.80 -4.91 3.93
CA ARG A 94 4.87 -5.51 5.26
C ARG A 94 3.46 -5.83 5.76
N SER A 95 3.35 -6.74 6.73
CA SER A 95 2.06 -7.13 7.30
C SER A 95 1.32 -5.97 7.96
N ASP A 96 2.04 -5.07 8.63
CA ASP A 96 1.49 -3.87 9.25
C ASP A 96 1.01 -2.86 8.18
N GLU A 97 1.80 -2.64 7.13
CA GLU A 97 1.42 -1.79 6.00
C GLU A 97 0.14 -2.30 5.30
N GLN A 98 0.02 -3.61 5.12
CA GLN A 98 -1.17 -4.23 4.54
C GLN A 98 -2.39 -4.08 5.46
N GLU A 99 -2.24 -4.34 6.75
CA GLU A 99 -3.31 -4.18 7.74
C GLU A 99 -3.80 -2.73 7.78
N TRP A 100 -2.87 -1.77 7.83
CA TRP A 100 -3.22 -0.35 7.85
C TRP A 100 -3.91 0.10 6.57
N ALA A 101 -3.44 -0.37 5.40
CA ALA A 101 -4.05 -0.03 4.12
C ALA A 101 -5.47 -0.58 3.98
N GLN A 102 -5.71 -1.81 4.44
CA GLN A 102 -7.05 -2.41 4.47
C GLN A 102 -7.98 -1.65 5.44
N ALA A 103 -7.49 -1.36 6.65
CA ALA A 103 -8.24 -0.60 7.63
C ALA A 103 -8.58 0.81 7.11
N PHE A 104 -7.67 1.45 6.38
CA PHE A 104 -7.89 2.77 5.79
C PHE A 104 -9.03 2.74 4.77
N ALA A 105 -9.00 1.80 3.83
CA ALA A 105 -10.05 1.63 2.83
C ALA A 105 -11.41 1.33 3.49
N GLN A 106 -11.43 0.49 4.52
CA GLN A 106 -12.66 0.18 5.26
C GLN A 106 -13.23 1.39 6.03
N ARG A 107 -12.38 2.21 6.64
CA ARG A 107 -12.86 3.40 7.38
C ARG A 107 -13.40 4.47 6.44
N LEU A 108 -12.83 4.61 5.24
CA LEU A 108 -13.37 5.51 4.22
C LEU A 108 -14.79 5.11 3.82
N THR A 109 -15.04 3.83 3.54
CA THR A 109 -16.38 3.35 3.15
C THR A 109 -17.40 3.43 4.28
N GLU A 110 -16.97 3.18 5.52
CA GLU A 110 -17.83 3.33 6.68
C GLU A 110 -18.25 4.79 6.87
N ILE A 111 -17.31 5.74 6.74
CA ILE A 111 -17.63 7.17 6.78
C ILE A 111 -18.57 7.55 5.64
N ASP A 112 -18.34 7.05 4.43
CA ASP A 112 -19.22 7.33 3.28
C ASP A 112 -20.65 6.85 3.53
N ALA A 113 -20.79 5.59 3.95
CA ALA A 113 -22.07 4.97 4.22
C ALA A 113 -22.83 5.71 5.32
N LEU A 114 -22.15 6.09 6.41
CA LEU A 114 -22.73 6.87 7.50
C LEU A 114 -23.18 8.26 7.04
N LEU A 115 -22.39 8.91 6.18
CA LEU A 115 -22.68 10.26 5.70
C LEU A 115 -23.85 10.25 4.70
N ARG A 116 -23.92 9.27 3.80
CA ARG A 116 -25.08 9.08 2.91
C ARG A 116 -26.34 8.69 3.68
N ALA A 117 -26.24 7.82 4.69
CA ALA A 117 -27.38 7.49 5.54
C ALA A 117 -27.91 8.74 6.27
N GLY A 118 -27.02 9.55 6.85
CA GLY A 118 -27.38 10.81 7.50
C GLY A 118 -27.99 11.85 6.55
N LEU A 119 -27.50 11.94 5.30
CA LEU A 119 -28.10 12.80 4.27
C LEU A 119 -29.51 12.36 3.88
N ASN A 120 -29.78 11.06 3.86
CA ASN A 120 -31.09 10.50 3.53
C ASN A 120 -32.11 10.60 4.69
N GLU A 121 -31.64 10.56 5.94
CA GLU A 121 -32.49 10.66 7.14
C GLU A 121 -32.72 12.12 7.59
N GLY A 122 -31.91 13.08 7.13
CA GLY A 122 -31.74 14.39 7.74
C GLY A 122 -32.22 15.60 6.94
N ARG A 123 -33.34 15.53 6.19
CA ARG A 123 -34.02 16.77 5.74
C ARG A 123 -35.24 17.03 6.63
N PRO A 124 -35.10 17.78 7.74
CA PRO A 124 -36.26 18.20 8.49
C PRO A 124 -37.11 19.11 7.60
N THR A 125 -38.41 18.85 7.52
CA THR A 125 -39.39 19.89 7.21
C THR A 125 -39.11 21.07 8.13
N ASP A 126 -39.04 22.29 7.58
CA ASP A 126 -38.56 23.55 8.20
C ASP A 126 -39.06 23.88 9.64
N SER A 127 -40.06 23.16 10.14
CA SER A 127 -40.65 23.36 11.47
C SER A 127 -39.85 22.81 12.65
N GLU A 128 -38.84 21.95 12.48
CA GLU A 128 -38.18 21.24 13.60
C GLU A 128 -36.66 21.46 13.76
N TRP A 129 -36.05 22.39 13.00
CA TRP A 129 -34.58 22.57 12.98
C TRP A 129 -33.96 22.99 14.33
N TRP A 130 -34.76 23.58 15.24
CA TRP A 130 -34.32 23.95 16.59
C TRP A 130 -34.38 22.79 17.58
N ALA A 131 -35.24 21.78 17.36
CA ALA A 131 -35.31 20.58 18.20
C ALA A 131 -34.09 19.66 18.00
N THR A 132 -33.55 19.63 16.79
CA THR A 132 -32.40 18.81 16.37
C THR A 132 -31.05 19.30 16.89
N SER A 133 -30.95 20.51 17.43
CA SER A 133 -29.69 21.02 18.02
C SER A 133 -29.29 20.34 19.35
N ARG A 134 -30.24 19.66 20.03
CA ARG A 134 -29.98 18.87 21.25
C ARG A 134 -29.79 17.38 21.00
N GLU A 135 -30.30 16.87 19.88
CA GLU A 135 -30.19 15.46 19.50
C GLU A 135 -29.23 15.36 18.32
N LEU A 136 -27.93 15.31 18.63
CA LEU A 136 -26.94 14.85 17.66
C LEU A 136 -27.38 13.46 17.19
N PRO A 137 -27.45 13.19 15.87
CA PRO A 137 -27.74 11.87 15.36
C PRO A 137 -26.81 10.85 16.03
N PRO A 138 -27.31 9.68 16.47
CA PRO A 138 -26.47 8.65 17.11
C PRO A 138 -25.28 8.23 16.22
N ALA A 139 -25.40 8.38 14.90
CA ALA A 139 -24.34 8.17 13.93
C ALA A 139 -23.16 9.15 14.05
N THR A 140 -23.31 10.32 14.68
CA THR A 140 -22.24 11.33 14.76
C THR A 140 -21.05 10.88 15.61
N HIS A 141 -21.29 10.11 16.68
CA HIS A 141 -20.20 9.54 17.49
C HIS A 141 -19.43 8.46 16.72
N VAL A 142 -20.14 7.65 15.93
CA VAL A 142 -19.54 6.59 15.11
C VAL A 142 -18.71 7.21 13.99
N ALA A 143 -19.25 8.21 13.31
CA ALA A 143 -18.55 8.95 12.25
C ALA A 143 -17.32 9.69 12.76
N SER A 144 -17.38 10.33 13.94
CA SER A 144 -16.22 11.02 14.52
C SER A 144 -15.12 10.06 14.95
N THR A 145 -15.49 8.90 15.50
CA THR A 145 -14.54 7.82 15.83
C THR A 145 -13.88 7.26 14.58
N ALA A 146 -14.66 6.97 13.53
CA ALA A 146 -14.15 6.49 12.25
C ALA A 146 -13.20 7.51 11.60
N ALA A 147 -13.55 8.81 11.62
CA ALA A 147 -12.71 9.88 11.10
C ALA A 147 -11.39 10.04 11.88
N TYR A 148 -11.43 9.91 13.22
CA TYR A 148 -10.22 9.93 14.04
C TYR A 148 -9.29 8.74 13.71
N GLN A 149 -9.87 7.54 13.56
CA GLN A 149 -9.11 6.35 13.20
C GLN A 149 -8.54 6.43 11.79
N LEU A 150 -9.30 6.95 10.82
CA LEU A 150 -8.82 7.22 9.47
C LEU A 150 -7.62 8.18 9.48
N ARG A 151 -7.70 9.28 10.24
CA ARG A 151 -6.59 10.22 10.40
C ARG A 151 -5.35 9.53 10.98
N THR A 152 -5.52 8.72 12.02
CA THR A 152 -4.42 7.98 12.64
C THR A 152 -3.77 7.02 11.64
N LEU A 153 -4.55 6.34 10.81
CA LEU A 153 -4.04 5.44 9.76
C LEU A 153 -3.33 6.22 8.65
N ARG A 154 -3.85 7.38 8.27
CA ARG A 154 -3.21 8.31 7.33
C ARG A 154 -1.83 8.72 7.81
N ASP A 155 -1.72 9.11 9.08
CA ASP A 155 -0.46 9.56 9.66
C ASP A 155 0.55 8.40 9.70
N LYS A 156 0.15 7.20 10.15
CA LYS A 156 1.01 6.01 10.16
C LYS A 156 1.52 5.61 8.77
N LEU A 157 0.64 5.54 7.78
CA LEU A 157 1.00 5.19 6.41
C LEU A 157 1.85 6.28 5.76
N GLY A 158 1.54 7.55 6.01
CA GLY A 158 2.30 8.70 5.52
C GLY A 158 3.71 8.75 6.11
N GLU A 159 3.86 8.52 7.42
CA GLU A 159 5.16 8.41 8.09
C GLU A 159 5.98 7.25 7.53
N ARG A 160 5.36 6.07 7.36
CA ARG A 160 6.03 4.91 6.76
C ARG A 160 6.48 5.20 5.33
N TYR A 161 5.61 5.79 4.51
CA TYR A 161 5.93 6.19 3.16
C TYR A 161 7.10 7.19 3.12
N ALA A 162 7.06 8.22 3.97
CA ALA A 162 8.14 9.20 4.07
C ALA A 162 9.48 8.55 4.47
N ALA A 163 9.46 7.68 5.48
CA ALA A 163 10.65 6.95 5.93
C ALA A 163 11.22 6.03 4.84
N VAL A 164 10.37 5.39 4.04
CA VAL A 164 10.79 4.54 2.91
C VAL A 164 11.38 5.38 1.78
N MET A 165 10.78 6.54 1.46
CA MET A 165 11.31 7.46 0.44
C MET A 165 12.64 8.10 0.84
N GLN A 166 12.90 8.26 2.14
CA GLN A 166 14.16 8.76 2.68
C GLN A 166 15.22 7.66 2.88
N GLY A 167 14.85 6.39 2.72
CA GLY A 167 15.74 5.24 2.92
C GLY A 167 15.96 4.86 4.39
N GLU A 168 15.16 5.39 5.33
CA GLU A 168 15.32 5.20 6.78
C GLU A 168 14.62 3.93 7.31
N HIS A 169 13.73 3.33 6.52
CA HIS A 169 12.99 2.10 6.87
C HIS A 169 13.13 1.03 5.79
N GLU A 170 14.30 0.37 5.77
CA GLU A 170 14.51 -0.94 5.12
C GLU A 170 13.93 -2.09 5.92
#